data_AF-A0A954VJB9-F1
#
_entry.id   AF-A0A954VJB9-F1
#
_cell.length_a   1.000
_cell.length_b   1.000
_cell.length_c   1.000
_cell.angle_alpha   90.00
_cell.angle_beta   90.00
_cell.angle_gamma   90.00
#
_symmetry.space_group_name_H-M   'P 1'
#
loop_
_entity.id
_entity.type
_entity.pdbx_description
1 polymer ?
#
loop_
_entity_poly.entity_id
_entity_poly.type
_entity_poly.pdbx_seq_one_letter_code
_entity_poly.pdbx_strand_id
1 'polypeptide(L)'
;MTTLFAMLWIRTLRKPELNSLINDVKHGDAEAIAKAVEFVVAESLGLWHNRARAKICRYFKNHPPAPDECRRMVDAIVERLTKGQFYQQFKDQLTMAIRFAPDRMAASAAVASSSDKEYIQRYANWVRHALYTVKANPNG
;
A
#
# COMPACT_ATOMS: atom_id res chain seq x y z
N MET A 1 4.63 7.61 17.33
CA MET A 1 6.05 7.57 16.89
C MET A 1 6.33 8.84 16.09
N THR A 2 7.42 9.57 16.33
CA THR A 2 7.75 10.74 15.49
C THR A 2 8.18 10.26 14.10
N THR A 3 7.88 11.03 13.04
CA THR A 3 8.18 10.67 11.64
C THR A 3 9.66 10.33 11.44
N LEU A 4 10.56 11.02 12.14
CA LEU A 4 12.00 10.78 12.09
C LEU A 4 12.39 9.40 12.67
N PHE A 5 11.82 9.03 13.81
CA PHE A 5 12.11 7.76 14.46
C PHE A 5 11.60 6.59 13.62
N ALA A 6 10.40 6.72 13.03
CA ALA A 6 9.86 5.73 12.12
C ALA A 6 10.77 5.52 10.90
N MET A 7 11.25 6.59 10.26
CA MET A 7 12.16 6.48 9.11
C MET A 7 13.49 5.79 9.46
N LEU A 8 14.07 6.10 10.62
CA LEU A 8 15.30 5.45 11.07
C LEU A 8 15.09 3.97 11.34
N TRP A 9 14.03 3.62 12.09
CA TRP A 9 13.68 2.22 12.34
C TRP A 9 13.48 1.45 11.03
N ILE A 10 12.69 1.99 10.09
CA ILE A 10 12.39 1.33 8.82
C ILE A 10 13.66 1.04 8.01
N ARG A 11 14.65 1.93 8.01
CA ARG A 11 15.93 1.73 7.31
C ARG A 11 16.75 0.56 7.88
N THR A 12 16.53 0.19 9.13
CA THR A 12 17.21 -0.95 9.77
C THR A 12 16.55 -2.30 9.49
N LEU A 13 15.33 -2.32 8.93
CA LEU A 13 14.59 -3.55 8.68
C LEU A 13 15.23 -4.37 7.56
N ARG A 14 15.61 -5.61 7.88
CA ARG A 14 16.03 -6.61 6.90
C ARG A 14 14.96 -7.68 6.80
N LYS A 15 15.20 -8.66 5.94
CA LYS A 15 14.24 -9.74 5.66
C LYS A 15 13.73 -10.46 6.93
N PRO A 16 14.56 -10.80 7.94
CA PRO A 16 14.06 -11.44 9.17
C PRO A 16 13.09 -10.56 9.94
N GLU A 17 13.45 -9.28 10.16
CA GLU A 17 12.64 -8.32 10.91
C GLU A 17 11.31 -8.05 10.20
N LEU A 18 11.33 -7.96 8.86
CA LEU A 18 10.11 -7.83 8.07
C LEU A 18 9.21 -9.07 8.16
N ASN A 19 9.78 -10.28 8.20
CA ASN A 19 8.97 -11.49 8.39
C ASN A 19 8.36 -11.56 9.79
N SER A 20 9.09 -11.16 10.83
CA SER A 20 8.54 -11.04 12.20
C SER A 20 7.35 -10.10 12.18
N LEU A 21 7.53 -8.87 11.67
CA LEU A 21 6.46 -7.87 11.58
C LEU A 21 5.21 -8.42 10.88
N ILE A 22 5.38 -9.14 9.77
CA ILE A 22 4.26 -9.76 9.04
C ILE A 22 3.56 -10.83 9.88
N ASN A 23 4.31 -11.65 10.61
CA ASN A 23 3.74 -12.69 11.45
C ASN A 23 2.99 -12.07 12.63
N ASP A 24 3.57 -11.07 13.29
CA ASP A 24 2.97 -10.42 14.46
C ASP A 24 1.66 -9.71 14.08
N VAL A 25 1.64 -9.03 12.93
CA VAL A 25 0.40 -8.47 12.34
C VAL A 25 -0.68 -9.54 12.14
N LYS A 26 -0.30 -10.72 11.65
CA LYS A 26 -1.25 -11.83 11.42
C LYS A 26 -1.80 -12.43 12.70
N HIS A 27 -1.05 -12.35 13.80
CA HIS A 27 -1.51 -12.77 15.13
C HIS A 27 -2.38 -11.71 15.81
N GLY A 28 -2.59 -10.55 15.18
CA GLY A 28 -3.42 -9.48 15.73
C GLY A 28 -2.71 -8.62 16.77
N ASP A 29 -1.37 -8.62 16.80
CA ASP A 29 -0.62 -7.76 17.71
C ASP A 29 -0.83 -6.28 17.34
N ALA A 30 -1.41 -5.51 18.27
CA ALA A 30 -1.80 -4.13 18.05
C ALA A 30 -0.60 -3.20 17.80
N GLU A 31 0.54 -3.46 18.45
CA GLU A 31 1.76 -2.67 18.24
C GLU A 31 2.38 -2.96 16.87
N ALA A 32 2.37 -4.23 16.46
CA ALA A 32 2.80 -4.66 15.14
C ALA A 32 1.92 -4.08 14.04
N ILE A 33 0.60 -4.02 14.24
CA ILE A 33 -0.33 -3.36 13.30
C ILE A 33 0.03 -1.89 13.15
N ALA A 34 0.19 -1.15 14.25
CA ALA A 34 0.57 0.26 14.21
C ALA A 34 1.92 0.47 13.48
N LYS A 35 2.93 -0.35 13.80
CA LYS A 35 4.25 -0.33 13.12
C LYS A 35 4.14 -0.66 11.63
N ALA A 36 3.27 -1.61 11.27
CA ALA A 36 3.04 -2.01 9.88
C ALA A 36 2.35 -0.90 9.08
N VAL A 37 1.42 -0.16 9.69
CA VAL A 37 0.82 1.04 9.09
C VAL A 37 1.90 2.08 8.80
N GLU A 38 2.75 2.41 9.78
CA GLU A 38 3.87 3.35 9.58
C GLU A 38 4.82 2.87 8.46
N PHE A 39 5.12 1.56 8.42
CA PHE A 39 5.96 0.97 7.37
C PHE A 39 5.34 1.05 5.97
N VAL A 40 4.03 0.83 5.86
CA VAL A 40 3.29 0.95 4.59
C VAL A 40 3.21 2.41 4.15
N VAL A 41 3.03 3.36 5.06
CA VAL A 41 2.97 4.81 4.77
C VAL A 41 4.32 5.37 4.36
N ALA A 42 5.41 4.96 5.01
CA ALA A 42 6.74 5.50 4.75
C ALA A 42 7.33 5.04 3.40
N GLU A 43 8.01 5.95 2.71
CA GLU A 43 8.88 5.63 1.57
C GLU A 43 10.18 4.98 2.06
N SER A 44 10.57 3.85 1.47
CA SER A 44 11.89 3.25 1.71
C SER A 44 12.28 2.23 0.64
N LEU A 45 13.59 2.16 0.37
CA LEU A 45 14.21 1.36 -0.69
C LEU A 45 15.06 0.21 -0.16
N GLY A 46 14.65 -0.43 0.94
CA GLY A 46 15.36 -1.59 1.45
C GLY A 46 15.06 -2.87 0.67
N LEU A 47 16.04 -3.76 0.60
CA LEU A 47 15.85 -5.10 0.04
C LEU A 47 14.66 -5.76 0.73
N TRP A 48 13.76 -6.37 -0.03
CA TRP A 48 12.55 -7.04 0.49
C TRP A 48 11.43 -6.11 1.02
N HIS A 49 11.62 -4.80 1.09
CA HIS A 49 10.62 -3.89 1.65
C HIS A 49 9.30 -3.92 0.85
N ASN A 50 9.37 -3.87 -0.49
CA ASN A 50 8.16 -3.88 -1.30
C ASN A 50 7.41 -5.22 -1.20
N ARG A 51 8.14 -6.32 -1.03
CA ARG A 51 7.55 -7.64 -0.79
C ARG A 51 6.86 -7.71 0.57
N ALA A 52 7.44 -7.10 1.60
CA ALA A 52 6.80 -7.00 2.90
C ALA A 52 5.53 -6.13 2.84
N ARG A 53 5.58 -4.96 2.18
CA ARG A 53 4.39 -4.12 1.95
C ARG A 53 3.29 -4.88 1.22
N ALA A 54 3.63 -5.64 0.18
CA ALA A 54 2.67 -6.45 -0.56
C ALA A 54 1.97 -7.48 0.35
N LYS A 55 2.73 -8.20 1.19
CA LYS A 55 2.17 -9.16 2.15
C LYS A 55 1.28 -8.50 3.21
N ILE A 56 1.72 -7.36 3.77
CA ILE A 56 0.95 -6.59 4.77
C ILE A 56 -0.35 -6.07 4.15
N CYS A 57 -0.27 -5.41 2.98
CA CYS A 57 -1.45 -4.85 2.31
C CYS A 57 -2.45 -5.94 1.90
N ARG A 58 -1.96 -7.11 1.48
CA ARG A 58 -2.84 -8.26 1.21
C ARG A 58 -3.61 -8.72 2.45
N TYR A 59 -2.96 -8.71 3.62
CA TYR A 59 -3.61 -9.04 4.88
C TYR A 59 -4.62 -7.95 5.29
N PHE A 60 -4.20 -6.68 5.31
CA PHE A 60 -5.04 -5.55 5.68
C PHE A 60 -6.25 -5.37 4.77
N LYS A 61 -6.15 -5.70 3.49
CA LYS A 61 -7.30 -5.73 2.58
C LYS A 61 -8.50 -6.49 3.18
N ASN A 62 -8.25 -7.60 3.87
CA ASN A 62 -9.29 -8.45 4.47
C ASN A 62 -9.47 -8.20 5.98
N HIS A 63 -8.47 -7.63 6.64
CA HIS A 63 -8.47 -7.33 8.07
C HIS A 63 -8.07 -5.87 8.26
N PRO A 64 -8.97 -4.92 7.95
CA PRO A 64 -8.63 -3.52 7.94
C PRO A 64 -8.24 -3.04 9.34
N PRO A 65 -7.16 -2.25 9.47
CA PRO A 65 -6.87 -1.50 10.69
C PRO A 65 -7.89 -0.36 10.87
N ALA A 66 -7.66 0.56 11.81
CA ALA A 66 -8.61 1.63 12.08
C ALA A 66 -8.85 2.51 10.82
N PRO A 67 -10.05 3.13 10.66
CA PRO A 67 -10.39 3.90 9.46
C PRO A 67 -9.39 5.02 9.11
N ASP A 68 -8.83 5.70 10.12
CA ASP A 68 -7.82 6.74 9.90
C ASP A 68 -6.48 6.17 9.42
N GLU A 69 -6.11 4.96 9.87
CA GLU A 69 -4.91 4.26 9.41
C GLU A 69 -5.08 3.78 7.96
N CYS A 70 -6.26 3.25 7.63
CA CYS A 70 -6.65 2.96 6.24
C CYS A 70 -6.52 4.19 5.35
N ARG A 71 -7.03 5.36 5.80
CA ARG A 71 -6.93 6.62 5.05
C ARG A 71 -5.47 7.02 4.80
N ARG A 72 -4.63 7.00 5.84
CA ARG A 72 -3.19 7.32 5.72
C ARG A 72 -2.47 6.41 4.74
N MET A 73 -2.76 5.11 4.75
CA MET A 73 -2.17 4.16 3.79
C MET A 73 -2.64 4.44 2.36
N VAL A 74 -3.92 4.73 2.17
CA VAL A 74 -4.47 5.12 0.85
C VAL A 74 -3.78 6.38 0.33
N ASP A 75 -3.61 7.40 1.17
CA ASP A 75 -2.93 8.66 0.79
C ASP A 75 -1.52 8.38 0.26
N ALA A 76 -0.73 7.59 0.99
CA ALA A 76 0.62 7.23 0.59
C ALA A 76 0.65 6.40 -0.72
N ILE A 77 -0.32 5.52 -0.93
CA ILE A 77 -0.40 4.70 -2.15
C ILE A 77 -0.81 5.54 -3.36
N VAL A 78 -1.75 6.47 -3.20
CA VAL A 78 -2.15 7.43 -4.23
C VAL A 78 -0.96 8.30 -4.64
N GLU A 79 -0.24 8.85 -3.66
CA GLU A 79 0.95 9.67 -3.92
C GLU A 79 2.03 8.89 -4.67
N ARG A 80 2.29 7.64 -4.28
CA ARG A 80 3.25 6.79 -5.02
C ARG A 80 2.80 6.56 -6.45
N LEU A 81 1.52 6.25 -6.67
CA LEU A 81 0.97 6.02 -8.00
C LEU A 81 1.19 7.23 -8.91
N THR A 82 0.86 8.44 -8.43
CA THR A 82 0.95 9.66 -9.24
C THR A 82 2.40 10.12 -9.46
N LYS A 83 3.28 9.96 -8.47
CA LYS A 83 4.70 10.32 -8.59
C LYS A 83 5.55 9.27 -9.31
N GLY A 84 5.06 8.03 -9.40
CA GLY A 84 5.81 6.91 -9.94
C GLY A 84 6.84 6.32 -8.98
N GLN A 85 6.66 6.53 -7.67
CA GLN A 85 7.57 6.08 -6.60
C GLN A 85 7.19 4.67 -6.11
N PHE A 86 7.21 3.71 -7.02
CA PHE A 86 6.87 2.32 -6.70
C PHE A 86 7.66 1.32 -7.54
N TYR A 87 7.76 0.09 -7.01
CA TYR A 87 8.54 -1.00 -7.60
C TYR A 87 7.66 -2.22 -7.88
N GLN A 88 8.26 -3.26 -8.45
CA GLN A 88 7.65 -4.56 -8.70
C GLN A 88 6.94 -5.09 -7.43
N GLN A 89 5.68 -5.55 -7.56
CA GLN A 89 4.75 -5.96 -6.47
C GLN A 89 3.89 -4.84 -5.86
N PHE A 90 3.80 -3.67 -6.50
CA PHE A 90 2.90 -2.59 -6.06
C PHE A 90 1.40 -2.91 -6.18
N LYS A 91 1.01 -3.88 -7.01
CA LYS A 91 -0.41 -4.24 -7.23
C LYS A 91 -1.14 -4.66 -5.95
N ASP A 92 -0.50 -5.38 -5.02
CA ASP A 92 -1.14 -5.75 -3.75
C ASP A 92 -1.52 -4.50 -2.91
N GLN A 93 -0.69 -3.45 -2.95
CA GLN A 93 -0.99 -2.16 -2.30
C GLN A 93 -2.17 -1.48 -2.97
N LEU A 94 -2.17 -1.44 -4.31
CA LEU A 94 -3.27 -0.86 -5.08
C LEU A 94 -4.60 -1.59 -4.86
N THR A 95 -4.61 -2.92 -4.81
CA THR A 95 -5.82 -3.70 -4.53
C THR A 95 -6.40 -3.36 -3.15
N MET A 96 -5.54 -3.22 -2.14
CA MET A 96 -5.96 -2.76 -0.81
C MET A 96 -6.57 -1.35 -0.88
N ALA A 97 -5.89 -0.42 -1.55
CA ALA A 97 -6.36 0.95 -1.67
C ALA A 97 -7.69 1.06 -2.45
N ILE A 98 -7.87 0.26 -3.50
CA ILE A 98 -9.14 0.16 -4.25
C ILE A 98 -10.27 -0.30 -3.34
N ARG A 99 -10.04 -1.28 -2.46
CA ARG A 99 -11.07 -1.76 -1.54
C ARG A 99 -11.44 -0.71 -0.50
N PHE A 100 -10.47 0.05 0.01
CA PHE A 100 -10.72 1.05 1.04
C PHE A 100 -11.28 2.37 0.51
N ALA A 101 -10.93 2.76 -0.72
CA ALA A 101 -11.30 4.05 -1.27
C ALA A 101 -11.42 4.01 -2.82
N PRO A 102 -12.42 3.31 -3.38
CA PRO A 102 -12.52 3.10 -4.83
C PRO A 102 -12.64 4.41 -5.61
N ASP A 103 -13.39 5.40 -5.10
CA ASP A 103 -13.57 6.69 -5.78
C ASP A 103 -12.27 7.52 -5.82
N ARG A 104 -11.52 7.50 -4.71
CA ARG A 104 -10.20 8.15 -4.66
C ARG A 104 -9.20 7.48 -5.60
N MET A 105 -9.23 6.15 -5.66
CA MET A 105 -8.40 5.41 -6.61
C MET A 105 -8.79 5.72 -8.06
N ALA A 106 -10.07 5.85 -8.37
CA ALA A 106 -10.53 6.26 -9.70
C ALA A 106 -9.99 7.65 -10.10
N ALA A 107 -10.08 8.63 -9.20
CA ALA A 107 -9.54 9.96 -9.41
C ALA A 107 -8.01 9.93 -9.60
N SER A 108 -7.29 9.20 -8.75
CA SER A 108 -5.83 9.07 -8.87
C SER A 108 -5.39 8.38 -10.16
N ALA A 109 -6.15 7.38 -10.63
CA ALA A 109 -5.89 6.71 -11.90
C ALA A 109 -6.15 7.62 -13.09
N ALA A 110 -7.10 8.56 -12.99
CA ALA A 110 -7.28 9.59 -14.01
C ALA A 110 -6.04 10.49 -14.14
N VAL A 111 -5.54 11.00 -13.01
CA VAL A 111 -4.31 11.81 -12.97
C VAL A 111 -3.09 11.01 -13.44
N ALA A 112 -2.93 9.77 -12.99
CA ALA A 112 -1.81 8.92 -13.36
C ALA A 112 -1.84 8.52 -14.85
N SER A 113 -3.01 8.49 -15.50
CA SER A 113 -3.12 8.18 -16.93
C SER A 113 -2.60 9.27 -17.85
N SER A 114 -2.52 10.52 -17.36
CA SER A 114 -1.95 11.66 -18.10
C SER A 114 -0.46 11.87 -17.80
N SER A 115 0.20 10.94 -17.10
CA SER A 115 1.64 11.00 -16.86
C SER A 115 2.44 10.74 -18.13
N ASP A 116 3.53 11.46 -18.35
CA ASP A 116 4.45 11.21 -19.47
C ASP A 116 5.22 9.88 -19.34
N LYS A 117 5.22 9.28 -18.15
CA LYS A 117 5.89 7.99 -17.88
C LYS A 117 4.95 6.82 -18.20
N GLU A 118 5.28 6.04 -19.22
CA GLU A 118 4.49 4.87 -19.67
C GLU A 118 4.21 3.86 -18.55
N TYR A 119 5.16 3.62 -17.65
CA TYR A 119 4.94 2.66 -16.57
C TYR A 119 3.86 3.12 -15.60
N ILE A 120 3.72 4.42 -15.34
CA ILE A 120 2.64 4.97 -14.53
C ILE A 120 1.30 4.78 -15.24
N GLN A 121 1.24 5.10 -16.54
CA GLN A 121 0.04 4.91 -17.35
C GLN A 121 -0.44 3.45 -17.33
N ARG A 122 0.48 2.48 -17.47
CA ARG A 122 0.15 1.04 -17.38
C ARG A 122 -0.50 0.68 -16.04
N TYR A 123 0.02 1.21 -14.94
CA TYR A 123 -0.57 0.97 -13.62
C TYR A 123 -1.90 1.70 -13.45
N ALA A 124 -2.06 2.91 -13.98
CA ALA A 124 -3.32 3.64 -13.99
C ALA A 124 -4.43 2.87 -14.73
N ASN A 125 -4.11 2.34 -15.92
CA ASN A 125 -5.03 1.51 -16.69
C ASN A 125 -5.38 0.21 -15.97
N TRP A 126 -4.41 -0.41 -15.31
CA TRP A 126 -4.67 -1.58 -14.46
C TRP A 126 -5.63 -1.25 -13.30
N VAL A 127 -5.46 -0.11 -12.63
CA VAL A 127 -6.37 0.34 -11.55
C VAL A 127 -7.79 0.57 -12.09
N ARG A 128 -7.93 1.25 -13.24
CA ARG A 128 -9.24 1.45 -13.89
C ARG A 128 -9.94 0.13 -14.19
N HIS A 129 -9.21 -0.84 -14.72
CA HIS A 129 -9.78 -2.16 -15.01
C HIS A 129 -10.18 -2.88 -13.72
N ALA A 130 -9.34 -2.87 -12.68
CA ALA A 130 -9.65 -3.48 -11.40
C ALA A 130 -10.91 -2.85 -10.74
N LEU A 131 -11.07 -1.53 -10.83
CA LEU A 131 -12.26 -0.83 -10.35
C LEU A 131 -13.53 -1.25 -11.09
N TYR A 132 -13.45 -1.42 -12.41
CA TYR A 132 -14.57 -1.94 -13.20
C TYR A 132 -14.99 -3.34 -12.72
N THR A 133 -14.02 -4.22 -12.49
CA THR A 133 -14.28 -5.58 -12.00
C THR A 133 -14.93 -5.59 -10.62
N VAL A 134 -14.47 -4.76 -9.68
CA VAL A 134 -15.08 -4.65 -8.34
C VAL A 134 -16.50 -4.10 -8.41
N LYS A 135 -16.78 -3.12 -9.28
CA LYS A 135 -18.14 -2.61 -9.50
C LYS A 135 -19.06 -3.66 -10.11
N ALA A 136 -18.53 -4.48 -11.03
CA ALA A 136 -19.28 -5.57 -11.66
C ALA A 136 -19.50 -6.77 -10.72
N ASN A 137 -18.63 -6.97 -9.71
CA ASN A 137 -18.76 -8.03 -8.73
C ASN A 137 -18.34 -7.56 -7.31
N PRO A 138 -19.28 -6.98 -6.54
CA PRO A 138 -18.97 -6.37 -5.24
C PRO A 138 -18.58 -7.37 -4.13
N ASN A 139 -18.73 -8.68 -4.37
CA ASN A 139 -18.48 -9.74 -3.37
C ASN A 139 -17.13 -10.47 -3.55
N GLY A 140 -16.22 -9.96 -4.40
CA GLY A 140 -14.92 -10.56 -4.71
C GLY A 140 -13.77 -10.26 -3.73
#